data_AF-A0A0S8DDR2-F1
#
_entry.id   AF-A0A0S8DDR2-F1
#
_cell.length_a   1.000
_cell.length_b   1.000
_cell.length_c   1.000
_cell.angle_alpha   90.00
_cell.angle_beta   90.00
_cell.angle_gamma   90.00
#
_symmetry.space_group_name_H-M   'P 1'
#
loop_
_entity.id
_entity.type
_entity.pdbx_description
1 polymer ?
#
loop_
_entity_poly.entity_id
_entity_poly.type
_entity_poly.pdbx_seq_one_letter_code
_entity_poly.pdbx_strand_id
1 'polypeptide(L)'
;MDCAQVNRKIELLVLGDLPEAERAAIEEHLASCPACRIAHDEYRFLVAQIKGSARPDLVKCDFGFAREVRSTVKMEIRRAGYRSTAWRSIPAVGSVAACLLFAFAGWDLWVSSGSRLDLVLAEHRPLRSPVRASAAPSVLEAWQHRSAPSAPGSTADAVVVRGGNMYVLQTHDGRNHVASLDTQTGEQKWLSDVQSCGYLLVEDSRVYCLAQSGAGRFDLVALDADDGKLLWRHREERADKLQSPCRASLLPGDRICWTADKTVHMLSRADGAPIWTRSIPDEGMLSAAVAVDDALYVANAFGLYCLDAAT
;
A
#
# COMPACT_ATOMS: atom_id res chain seq x y z
N MET A 1 -19.15 -5.79 -21.98
CA MET A 1 -17.83 -5.94 -21.33
C MET A 1 -17.79 -7.24 -20.53
N ASP A 2 -16.61 -7.82 -20.32
CA ASP A 2 -16.42 -8.92 -19.37
C ASP A 2 -16.16 -8.40 -17.93
N CYS A 3 -16.30 -9.26 -16.92
CA CYS A 3 -16.14 -8.88 -15.52
C CYS A 3 -14.73 -8.38 -15.19
N ALA A 4 -13.70 -8.90 -15.86
CA ALA A 4 -12.32 -8.49 -15.62
C ALA A 4 -12.04 -7.06 -16.13
N GLN A 5 -12.65 -6.67 -17.24
CA GLN A 5 -12.60 -5.31 -17.78
C GLN A 5 -13.34 -4.32 -16.87
N VAL A 6 -14.50 -4.73 -16.35
CA VAL A 6 -15.29 -3.91 -15.42
C VAL A 6 -14.56 -3.73 -14.10
N ASN A 7 -14.08 -4.80 -13.47
CA ASN A 7 -13.37 -4.71 -12.18
C ASN A 7 -12.12 -3.80 -12.22
N ARG A 8 -11.42 -3.72 -13.37
CA ARG A 8 -10.30 -2.77 -13.54
C ARG A 8 -10.71 -1.30 -13.67
N LYS A 9 -12.00 -1.03 -13.93
CA LYS A 9 -12.53 0.30 -14.22
C LYS A 9 -13.57 0.80 -13.21
N ILE A 10 -14.02 -0.04 -12.26
CA ILE A 10 -14.99 0.33 -11.23
C ILE A 10 -14.51 1.53 -10.39
N GLU A 11 -13.23 1.56 -10.01
CA GLU A 11 -12.68 2.69 -9.24
C GLU A 11 -12.78 4.01 -10.04
N LEU A 12 -12.38 3.99 -11.31
CA LEU A 12 -12.44 5.15 -12.21
C LEU A 12 -13.88 5.60 -12.45
N LEU A 13 -14.83 4.67 -12.50
CA LEU A 13 -16.27 4.95 -12.59
C LEU A 13 -16.75 5.71 -11.34
N VAL A 14 -16.43 5.22 -10.14
CA VAL A 14 -16.83 5.85 -8.86
C VAL A 14 -16.20 7.23 -8.68
N LEU A 15 -14.98 7.44 -9.20
CA LEU A 15 -14.28 8.73 -9.17
C LEU A 15 -14.73 9.71 -10.27
N GLY A 16 -15.54 9.27 -11.23
CA GLY A 16 -16.03 10.09 -12.34
C GLY A 16 -14.98 10.38 -13.43
N ASP A 17 -13.94 9.56 -13.53
CA ASP A 17 -12.78 9.77 -14.41
C ASP A 17 -12.81 8.95 -15.72
N LEU A 18 -13.98 8.42 -16.09
CA LEU A 18 -14.20 7.67 -17.33
C LEU A 18 -14.93 8.50 -18.41
N PRO A 19 -14.60 8.30 -19.70
CA PRO A 19 -15.41 8.81 -20.81
C PRO A 19 -16.84 8.29 -20.76
N GLU A 20 -17.80 9.11 -21.22
CA GLU A 20 -19.24 8.81 -21.16
C GLU A 20 -19.63 7.48 -21.82
N ALA A 21 -19.00 7.14 -22.96
CA ALA A 21 -19.20 5.87 -23.64
C ALA A 21 -18.74 4.65 -22.81
N GLU A 22 -17.64 4.78 -22.05
CA GLU A 22 -17.15 3.69 -21.20
C GLU A 22 -17.98 3.57 -19.91
N ARG A 23 -18.45 4.69 -19.37
CA ARG A 23 -19.38 4.73 -18.24
C ARG A 23 -20.65 3.96 -18.55
N ALA A 24 -21.30 4.26 -19.67
CA ALA A 24 -22.53 3.59 -20.08
C ALA A 24 -22.34 2.07 -20.25
N ALA A 25 -21.23 1.65 -20.86
CA ALA A 25 -20.92 0.23 -21.06
C ALA A 25 -20.67 -0.54 -19.74
N ILE A 26 -20.12 0.13 -18.73
CA ILE A 26 -19.93 -0.46 -17.40
C ILE A 26 -21.26 -0.49 -16.63
N GLU A 27 -22.04 0.59 -16.65
CA GLU A 27 -23.36 0.65 -16.00
C GLU A 27 -24.32 -0.43 -16.54
N GLU A 28 -24.31 -0.67 -17.86
CA GLU A 28 -25.04 -1.78 -18.49
C GLU A 28 -24.57 -3.16 -18.01
N HIS A 29 -23.27 -3.34 -17.81
CA HIS A 29 -22.74 -4.59 -17.24
C HIS A 29 -23.10 -4.74 -15.74
N LEU A 30 -23.04 -3.66 -14.96
CA LEU A 30 -23.43 -3.69 -13.54
C LEU A 30 -24.91 -4.05 -13.39
N ALA A 31 -25.76 -3.66 -14.34
CA ALA A 31 -27.17 -4.04 -14.38
C ALA A 31 -27.38 -5.55 -14.56
N SER A 32 -26.46 -6.26 -15.21
CA SER A 32 -26.54 -7.70 -15.50
C SER A 32 -25.65 -8.59 -14.62
N CYS A 33 -24.64 -8.05 -13.95
CA CYS A 33 -23.70 -8.83 -13.11
C CYS A 33 -23.78 -8.46 -11.62
N PRO A 34 -24.31 -9.34 -10.74
CA PRO A 34 -24.39 -9.08 -9.30
C PRO A 34 -23.03 -8.93 -8.61
N ALA A 35 -22.03 -9.73 -9.00
CA ALA A 35 -20.70 -9.69 -8.39
C ALA A 35 -19.98 -8.35 -8.62
N CYS A 36 -20.01 -7.84 -9.86
CA CYS A 36 -19.44 -6.53 -10.19
C CYS A 36 -20.21 -5.39 -9.50
N ARG A 37 -21.52 -5.56 -9.25
CA ARG A 37 -22.33 -4.57 -8.52
C ARG A 37 -21.93 -4.45 -7.06
N ILE A 38 -21.70 -5.57 -6.39
CA ILE A 38 -21.20 -5.59 -5.00
C ILE A 38 -19.86 -4.84 -4.91
N ALA A 39 -18.92 -5.17 -5.80
CA ALA A 39 -17.62 -4.48 -5.85
C ALA A 39 -17.80 -2.96 -6.09
N HIS A 40 -18.67 -2.56 -7.01
CA HIS A 40 -18.98 -1.15 -7.25
C HIS A 40 -19.54 -0.43 -6.01
N ASP A 41 -20.47 -1.07 -5.30
CA ASP A 41 -21.10 -0.48 -4.12
C ASP A 41 -20.12 -0.37 -2.94
N GLU A 42 -19.19 -1.33 -2.79
CA GLU A 42 -18.08 -1.25 -1.84
C GLU A 42 -17.17 -0.05 -2.11
N TYR A 43 -16.74 0.14 -3.37
CA TYR A 43 -15.93 1.30 -3.75
C TYR A 43 -16.68 2.62 -3.52
N ARG A 44 -17.97 2.66 -3.85
CA ARG A 44 -18.82 3.84 -3.63
C ARG A 44 -18.93 4.18 -2.13
N PHE A 45 -19.09 3.17 -1.29
CA PHE A 45 -19.15 3.32 0.16
C PHE A 45 -17.83 3.87 0.72
N LEU A 46 -16.69 3.31 0.32
CA LEU A 46 -15.36 3.77 0.74
C LEU A 46 -15.11 5.24 0.35
N VAL A 47 -15.42 5.61 -0.89
CA VAL A 47 -15.26 7.00 -1.35
C VAL A 47 -16.18 7.95 -0.59
N ALA A 48 -17.39 7.53 -0.23
CA ALA A 48 -18.30 8.34 0.58
C ALA A 48 -17.76 8.55 2.02
N GLN A 49 -17.18 7.52 2.64
CA GLN A 49 -16.54 7.62 3.96
C GLN A 49 -15.34 8.58 3.93
N ILE A 50 -14.50 8.50 2.90
CA ILE A 50 -13.35 9.40 2.72
C ILE A 50 -13.81 10.85 2.53
N LYS A 51 -14.87 11.07 1.72
CA LYS A 51 -15.43 12.41 1.52
C LYS A 51 -16.12 12.96 2.77
N GLY A 52 -16.81 12.11 3.53
CA GLY A 52 -17.50 12.50 4.76
C GLY A 52 -16.56 12.78 5.94
N SER A 53 -15.37 12.17 5.94
CA SER A 53 -14.32 12.45 6.93
C SER A 53 -13.45 13.66 6.59
N ALA A 54 -13.55 14.18 5.37
CA ALA A 54 -12.85 15.40 4.96
C ALA A 54 -13.50 16.62 5.64
N ARG A 55 -12.77 17.27 6.55
CA ARG A 55 -13.18 18.54 7.17
C ARG A 55 -13.00 19.69 6.17
N PRO A 56 -14.06 20.41 5.76
CA PRO A 56 -13.94 21.55 4.84
C PRO A 56 -13.07 22.69 5.40
N ASP A 57 -13.00 22.79 6.73
CA ASP A 57 -12.45 23.97 7.42
C ASP A 57 -10.92 23.96 7.53
N LEU A 58 -10.28 22.81 7.27
CA LEU A 58 -8.81 22.66 7.22
C LEU A 58 -8.23 22.98 5.83
N VAL A 59 -9.09 23.34 4.87
CA VAL A 59 -8.73 23.57 3.48
C VAL A 59 -8.31 25.04 3.26
N LYS A 60 -7.20 25.42 3.89
CA LYS A 60 -6.38 26.57 3.44
C LYS A 60 -4.98 26.12 2.99
N CYS A 61 -4.78 24.83 2.75
CA CYS A 61 -3.58 24.34 2.09
C CYS A 61 -3.71 24.57 0.59
N ASP A 62 -2.76 25.29 -0.01
CA ASP A 62 -2.67 25.43 -1.45
C ASP A 62 -2.53 24.04 -2.09
N PHE A 63 -3.60 23.59 -2.73
CA PHE A 63 -3.64 22.31 -3.44
C PHE A 63 -2.87 22.34 -4.76
N GLY A 64 -2.02 23.33 -5.03
CA GLY A 64 -1.15 23.38 -6.20
C GLY A 64 -0.42 22.06 -6.43
N PHE A 65 0.29 21.59 -5.41
CA PHE A 65 1.01 20.32 -5.48
C PHE A 65 0.09 19.10 -5.62
N ALA A 66 -1.00 19.02 -4.83
CA ALA A 66 -1.91 17.88 -4.90
C ALA A 66 -2.66 17.79 -6.25
N ARG A 67 -2.95 18.94 -6.86
CA ARG A 67 -3.55 19.07 -8.19
C ARG A 67 -2.55 18.70 -9.29
N GLU A 68 -1.29 19.08 -9.12
CA GLU A 68 -0.20 18.73 -10.04
C GLU A 68 0.20 17.25 -9.96
N VAL A 69 0.19 16.67 -8.76
CA VAL A 69 0.35 15.22 -8.57
C VAL A 69 -0.84 14.49 -9.19
N ARG A 70 -2.08 14.93 -8.95
CA ARG A 70 -3.26 14.32 -9.58
C ARG A 70 -3.24 14.44 -11.10
N SER A 71 -2.84 15.58 -11.66
CA SER A 71 -2.79 15.74 -13.12
C SER A 71 -1.68 14.88 -13.73
N THR A 72 -0.51 14.81 -13.09
CA THR A 72 0.62 13.98 -13.52
C THR A 72 0.27 12.50 -13.45
N VAL A 73 -0.30 12.05 -12.33
CA VAL A 73 -0.75 10.66 -12.15
C VAL A 73 -1.85 10.30 -13.15
N LYS A 74 -2.85 11.18 -13.35
CA LYS A 74 -3.89 10.96 -14.39
C LYS A 74 -3.29 10.87 -15.79
N MET A 75 -2.29 11.68 -16.10
CA MET A 75 -1.60 11.61 -17.40
C MET A 75 -0.82 10.31 -17.55
N GLU A 76 -0.09 9.85 -16.52
CA GLU A 76 0.66 8.59 -16.58
C GLU A 76 -0.26 7.37 -16.65
N ILE A 77 -1.38 7.36 -15.92
CA ILE A 77 -2.41 6.32 -16.03
C ILE A 77 -3.01 6.30 -17.44
N ARG A 78 -3.35 7.47 -18.01
CA ARG A 78 -3.84 7.57 -19.39
C ARG A 78 -2.80 7.13 -20.41
N ARG A 79 -1.52 7.45 -20.19
CA ARG A 79 -0.40 7.08 -21.07
C ARG A 79 -0.10 5.58 -21.02
N ALA A 80 -0.19 4.97 -19.85
CA ALA A 80 -0.12 3.53 -19.67
C ALA A 80 -1.31 2.81 -20.33
N GLY A 81 -2.52 3.35 -20.17
CA GLY A 81 -3.73 2.87 -20.84
C GLY A 81 -3.62 2.94 -22.36
N TYR A 82 -3.18 4.08 -22.91
CA TYR A 82 -2.98 4.31 -24.33
C TYR A 82 -1.87 3.43 -24.93
N ARG A 83 -0.76 3.21 -24.19
CA ARG A 83 0.29 2.26 -24.61
C ARG A 83 -0.23 0.83 -24.69
N SER A 84 -1.11 0.41 -23.78
CA SER A 84 -1.69 -0.94 -23.79
C SER A 84 -2.71 -1.17 -24.91
N THR A 85 -3.45 -0.13 -25.33
CA THR A 85 -4.40 -0.20 -26.44
C THR A 85 -3.72 -0.01 -27.79
N ALA A 86 -2.78 0.94 -27.91
CA ALA A 86 -1.98 1.13 -29.12
C ALA A 86 -1.14 -0.13 -29.45
N TRP A 87 -0.55 -0.80 -28.46
CA TRP A 87 0.16 -2.07 -28.70
C TRP A 87 -0.75 -3.23 -29.15
N ARG A 88 -2.06 -3.18 -28.85
CA ARG A 88 -3.03 -4.20 -29.30
C ARG A 88 -3.60 -3.90 -30.70
N SER A 89 -3.55 -2.65 -31.17
CA SER A 89 -4.11 -2.24 -32.46
C SER A 89 -3.09 -2.14 -33.60
N ILE A 90 -1.79 -2.10 -33.31
CA ILE A 90 -0.74 -1.93 -34.34
C ILE A 90 -0.59 -3.11 -35.32
N PRO A 91 -0.80 -4.41 -34.99
CA PRO A 91 -0.66 -5.45 -36.00
C PRO A 91 -1.85 -5.56 -36.98
N ALA A 92 -3.00 -4.95 -36.67
CA ALA A 92 -4.21 -5.06 -37.50
C ALA A 92 -4.30 -3.98 -38.60
N VAL A 93 -3.78 -2.77 -38.37
CA VAL A 93 -3.89 -1.67 -39.36
C VAL A 93 -2.69 -1.63 -40.32
N GLY A 94 -1.50 -2.05 -39.86
CA GLY A 94 -0.30 -2.14 -40.71
C GLY A 94 -0.42 -3.18 -41.83
N SER A 95 -1.17 -4.27 -41.59
CA SER A 95 -1.28 -5.40 -42.53
C SER A 95 -2.21 -5.12 -43.72
N VAL A 96 -3.19 -4.22 -43.59
CA VAL A 96 -4.11 -3.89 -44.71
C VAL A 96 -3.56 -2.76 -45.58
N ALA A 97 -2.91 -1.75 -44.98
CA ALA A 97 -2.28 -0.66 -45.73
C ALA A 97 -1.02 -1.11 -46.47
N ALA A 98 -0.22 -2.00 -45.89
CA ALA A 98 0.96 -2.57 -46.56
C ALA A 98 0.57 -3.43 -47.78
N CYS A 99 -0.45 -4.30 -47.67
CA CYS A 99 -0.92 -5.11 -48.79
C CYS A 99 -1.50 -4.28 -49.95
N LEU A 100 -2.13 -3.13 -49.67
CA LEU A 100 -2.62 -2.20 -50.70
C LEU A 100 -1.50 -1.37 -51.34
N LEU A 101 -0.47 -1.01 -50.58
CA LEU A 101 0.69 -0.26 -51.09
C LEU A 101 1.69 -1.16 -51.83
N PHE A 102 1.86 -2.43 -51.46
CA PHE A 102 2.68 -3.40 -52.21
C PHE A 102 2.03 -3.83 -53.52
N ALA A 103 0.69 -3.82 -53.62
CA ALA A 103 -0.03 -4.06 -54.86
C ALA A 103 0.06 -2.89 -55.87
N PHE A 104 0.28 -1.66 -55.40
CA PHE A 104 0.45 -0.47 -56.25
C PHE A 104 1.92 -0.15 -56.55
N ALA A 105 2.84 -0.24 -55.58
CA ALA A 105 4.25 0.12 -55.78
C ALA A 105 5.10 -0.98 -56.46
N GLY A 106 4.65 -2.24 -56.41
CA GLY A 106 5.30 -3.34 -57.14
C GLY A 106 5.17 -3.22 -58.67
N TRP A 107 4.19 -2.44 -59.15
CA TRP A 107 3.98 -2.19 -60.58
C TRP A 107 4.87 -1.07 -61.13
N ASP A 108 5.17 -0.03 -60.33
CA ASP A 108 5.93 1.13 -60.79
C ASP A 108 7.45 1.06 -60.54
N LEU A 109 7.94 0.16 -59.66
CA LEU A 109 9.38 0.01 -59.37
C LEU A 109 10.09 -1.13 -60.14
N TRP A 110 9.40 -1.85 -61.02
CA TRP A 110 10.05 -2.71 -62.03
C TRP A 110 10.46 -1.91 -63.28
N VAL A 111 9.96 -0.68 -63.42
CA VAL A 111 10.31 0.23 -64.51
C VAL A 111 11.07 1.42 -63.94
N SER A 112 12.38 1.42 -64.19
CA SER A 112 13.31 2.53 -63.99
C SER A 112 13.84 2.77 -62.57
N SER A 113 15.11 2.42 -62.43
CA SER A 113 16.14 3.22 -61.76
C SER A 113 16.03 3.45 -60.25
N GLY A 114 17.03 2.97 -59.52
CA GLY A 114 17.14 3.36 -58.11
C GLY A 114 18.39 2.89 -57.40
N SER A 115 19.53 2.81 -58.08
CA SER A 115 20.82 2.80 -57.39
C SER A 115 21.02 4.13 -56.65
N ARG A 116 21.61 4.04 -55.45
CA ARG A 116 22.22 5.11 -54.63
C ARG A 116 21.29 5.83 -53.64
N LEU A 117 21.30 5.32 -52.40
CA LEU A 117 21.41 6.16 -51.20
C LEU A 117 21.93 5.35 -50.01
N ASP A 118 23.12 4.74 -50.19
CA ASP A 118 23.83 3.93 -49.18
C ASP A 118 24.67 4.75 -48.17
N LEU A 119 24.54 6.08 -48.08
CA LEU A 119 25.59 6.89 -47.44
C LEU A 119 25.19 7.91 -46.35
N VAL A 120 23.94 7.97 -45.87
CA VAL A 120 23.56 9.00 -44.87
C VAL A 120 22.81 8.48 -43.63
N LEU A 121 22.59 7.16 -43.50
CA LEU A 121 21.94 6.57 -42.31
C LEU A 121 22.89 5.80 -41.37
N ALA A 122 24.21 5.95 -41.56
CA ALA A 122 25.21 5.19 -40.82
C ALA A 122 25.54 5.71 -39.41
N GLU A 123 25.10 6.91 -39.01
CA GLU A 123 25.44 7.48 -37.70
C GLU A 123 24.18 7.84 -36.92
N HIS A 124 23.71 6.86 -36.14
CA HIS A 124 23.00 7.01 -34.84
C HIS A 124 22.15 5.75 -34.59
N ARG A 125 22.82 4.59 -34.54
CA ARG A 125 22.27 3.45 -33.81
C ARG A 125 22.60 3.67 -32.33
N PRO A 126 21.62 3.86 -31.42
CA PRO A 126 21.91 3.63 -30.03
C PRO A 126 22.25 2.14 -29.92
N LEU A 127 23.50 1.84 -29.55
CA LEU A 127 23.90 0.50 -29.13
C LEU A 127 23.10 0.16 -27.86
N ARG A 128 21.87 -0.30 -28.04
CA ARG A 128 21.25 -1.17 -27.05
C ARG A 128 22.00 -2.48 -27.17
N SER A 129 23.06 -2.61 -26.37
CA SER A 129 23.56 -3.92 -26.01
C SER A 129 22.35 -4.76 -25.61
N PRO A 130 22.11 -5.93 -26.22
CA PRO A 130 21.07 -6.81 -25.72
C PRO A 130 21.45 -7.12 -24.29
N VAL A 131 20.67 -6.63 -23.33
CA VAL A 131 20.72 -7.17 -21.97
C VAL A 131 20.39 -8.63 -22.15
N ARG A 132 21.42 -9.48 -22.15
CA ARG A 132 21.26 -10.91 -22.11
C ARG A 132 20.49 -11.13 -20.82
N ALA A 133 19.20 -11.47 -20.92
CA ALA A 133 18.43 -11.88 -19.77
C ALA A 133 19.18 -13.10 -19.21
N SER A 134 19.97 -12.86 -18.17
CA SER A 134 20.51 -13.94 -17.38
C SER A 134 19.28 -14.70 -16.91
N ALA A 135 19.21 -16.00 -17.19
CA ALA A 135 18.12 -16.82 -16.70
C ALA A 135 18.10 -16.60 -15.18
N ALA A 136 17.07 -15.90 -14.69
CA ALA A 136 16.93 -15.67 -13.27
C ALA A 136 16.98 -17.05 -12.61
N PRO A 137 17.75 -17.20 -11.51
CA PRO A 137 17.82 -18.48 -10.84
C PRO A 137 16.40 -18.97 -10.58
N SER A 138 16.12 -20.24 -10.89
CA SER A 138 14.83 -20.83 -10.60
C SER A 138 14.59 -20.75 -9.10
N VAL A 139 13.67 -19.87 -8.70
CA VAL A 139 13.27 -19.73 -7.30
C VAL A 139 12.41 -20.94 -6.98
N LEU A 140 12.93 -21.83 -6.14
CA LEU A 140 12.18 -22.96 -5.61
C LEU A 140 11.33 -22.47 -4.44
N GLU A 141 10.05 -22.82 -4.43
CA GLU A 141 9.16 -22.60 -3.29
C GLU A 141 9.59 -23.51 -2.14
N ALA A 142 10.02 -22.93 -1.02
CA ALA A 142 10.39 -23.69 0.18
C ALA A 142 9.15 -24.18 0.94
N TRP A 143 8.15 -23.31 1.12
CA TRP A 143 6.85 -23.61 1.72
C TRP A 143 5.87 -22.48 1.40
N GLN A 144 4.57 -22.73 1.63
CA GLN A 144 3.50 -21.75 1.50
C GLN A 144 2.51 -21.86 2.67
N HIS A 145 2.26 -20.73 3.36
CA HIS A 145 1.21 -20.63 4.38
C HIS A 145 -0.02 -19.93 3.81
N ARG A 146 -1.13 -20.66 3.64
CA ARG A 146 -2.33 -20.16 2.92
C ARG A 146 -3.22 -19.23 3.75
N SER A 147 -3.06 -19.23 5.07
CA SER A 147 -3.92 -18.47 5.99
C SER A 147 -3.41 -17.06 6.30
N ALA A 148 -2.20 -16.72 5.83
CA ALA A 148 -1.70 -15.35 5.91
C ALA A 148 -2.23 -14.51 4.73
N PRO A 149 -2.55 -13.22 4.93
CA PRO A 149 -2.96 -12.33 3.86
C PRO A 149 -1.85 -12.24 2.80
N SER A 150 -2.23 -12.41 1.54
CA SER A 150 -1.34 -12.56 0.39
C SER A 150 -0.65 -11.26 -0.07
N ALA A 151 -1.09 -10.12 0.46
CA ALA A 151 -0.44 -8.81 0.34
C ALA A 151 -0.84 -7.93 1.53
N PRO A 152 0.07 -7.07 2.04
CA PRO A 152 -0.31 -6.06 3.03
C PRO A 152 -1.42 -5.17 2.43
N GLY A 153 -2.63 -5.22 2.99
CA GLY A 153 -3.70 -4.29 2.63
C GLY A 153 -3.49 -2.90 3.26
N SER A 154 -2.57 -2.82 4.22
CA SER A 154 -2.25 -1.64 5.01
C SER A 154 -0.77 -1.62 5.42
N THR A 155 -0.25 -0.45 5.80
CA THR A 155 1.06 -0.32 6.49
C THR A 155 1.11 -1.07 7.84
N ALA A 156 -0.06 -1.45 8.35
CA ALA A 156 -0.22 -2.27 9.54
C ALA A 156 0.11 -3.75 9.33
N ASP A 157 0.00 -4.26 8.09
CA ASP A 157 0.09 -5.68 7.74
C ASP A 157 1.54 -6.11 7.44
N ALA A 158 2.47 -5.79 8.34
CA ALA A 158 3.87 -6.16 8.17
C ALA A 158 4.15 -7.60 8.60
N VAL A 159 4.99 -8.30 7.81
CA VAL A 159 5.66 -9.54 8.25
C VAL A 159 6.90 -9.14 9.03
N VAL A 160 7.04 -9.63 10.26
CA VAL A 160 8.22 -9.38 11.11
C VAL A 160 8.91 -10.69 11.41
N VAL A 161 10.23 -10.76 11.18
CA VAL A 161 11.02 -11.98 11.42
C VAL A 161 12.03 -11.74 12.53
N ARG A 162 12.08 -12.63 13.52
CA ARG A 162 13.06 -12.58 14.62
C ARG A 162 13.30 -13.96 15.22
N GLY A 163 14.56 -14.30 15.48
CA GLY A 163 14.92 -15.52 16.24
C GLY A 163 14.40 -16.83 15.63
N GLY A 164 14.29 -16.92 14.31
CA GLY A 164 13.73 -18.11 13.63
C GLY A 164 12.20 -18.18 13.60
N ASN A 165 11.51 -17.20 14.20
CA ASN A 165 10.07 -17.04 14.14
C ASN A 165 9.69 -15.91 13.18
N MET A 166 8.55 -16.09 12.52
CA MET A 166 7.92 -15.10 11.66
C MET A 166 6.55 -14.75 12.23
N TYR A 167 6.31 -13.47 12.45
CA TYR A 167 5.10 -12.93 13.01
C TYR A 167 4.29 -12.24 11.91
N VAL A 168 3.04 -12.65 11.76
CA VAL A 168 2.12 -12.16 10.73
C VAL A 168 0.74 -11.89 11.32
N LEU A 169 -0.05 -11.05 10.64
CA LEU A 169 -1.48 -11.05 10.88
C LEU A 169 -2.11 -12.24 10.17
N GLN A 170 -3.00 -12.93 10.86
CA GLN A 170 -3.81 -14.01 10.32
C GLN A 170 -5.29 -13.71 10.58
N THR A 171 -6.11 -13.79 9.54
CA THR A 171 -7.56 -13.63 9.69
C THR A 171 -8.17 -14.94 10.19
N HIS A 172 -8.81 -14.89 11.35
CA HIS A 172 -9.55 -15.98 11.96
C HIS A 172 -10.92 -15.45 12.38
N ASP A 173 -12.01 -16.14 12.01
CA ASP A 173 -13.39 -15.72 12.30
C ASP A 173 -13.72 -14.26 11.90
N GLY A 174 -13.20 -13.83 10.75
CA GLY A 174 -13.41 -12.48 10.22
C GLY A 174 -12.66 -11.36 10.98
N ARG A 175 -11.74 -11.72 11.87
CA ARG A 175 -10.93 -10.79 12.66
C ARG A 175 -9.46 -11.12 12.49
N ASN A 176 -8.60 -10.11 12.59
CA ASN A 176 -7.16 -10.31 12.48
C ASN A 176 -6.57 -10.59 13.87
N HIS A 177 -5.67 -11.56 13.92
CA HIS A 177 -4.94 -12.00 15.10
C HIS A 177 -3.44 -12.06 14.76
N VAL A 178 -2.58 -12.04 15.77
CA VAL A 178 -1.14 -12.25 15.56
C VAL A 178 -0.87 -13.75 15.54
N ALA A 179 -0.19 -14.24 14.50
CA ALA A 179 0.28 -15.61 14.43
C ALA A 179 1.81 -15.62 14.42
N SER A 180 2.40 -16.61 15.09
CA SER A 180 3.82 -16.96 14.97
C SER A 180 3.96 -18.22 14.14
N LEU A 181 4.82 -18.16 13.14
CA LEU A 181 5.13 -19.24 12.21
C LEU A 181 6.62 -19.56 12.31
N ASP A 182 6.98 -20.84 12.13
CA ASP A 182 8.36 -21.21 11.94
C ASP A 182 8.89 -20.69 10.60
N THR A 183 10.04 -20.02 10.59
CA THR A 183 10.62 -19.46 9.36
C THR A 183 11.08 -20.51 8.36
N GLN A 184 11.43 -21.71 8.82
CA GLN A 184 11.97 -22.78 7.97
C GLN A 184 10.85 -23.65 7.40
N THR A 185 9.83 -23.95 8.18
CA THR A 185 8.74 -24.87 7.76
C THR A 185 7.46 -24.15 7.36
N GLY A 186 7.26 -22.90 7.81
CA GLY A 186 6.00 -22.17 7.66
C GLY A 186 4.88 -22.64 8.60
N GLU A 187 5.16 -23.61 9.49
CA GLU A 187 4.15 -24.15 10.42
C GLU A 187 3.79 -23.12 11.51
N GLN A 188 2.50 -23.03 11.83
CA GLN A 188 2.02 -22.16 12.89
C GLN A 188 2.37 -22.71 14.27
N LYS A 189 3.16 -21.94 15.02
CA LYS A 189 3.50 -22.23 16.42
C LYS A 189 2.36 -21.84 17.35
N TRP A 190 1.78 -20.66 17.15
CA TRP A 190 0.67 -20.16 17.94
C TRP A 190 -0.15 -19.10 17.20
N LEU A 191 -1.35 -18.85 17.70
CA LEU A 191 -2.25 -17.78 17.30
C LEU A 191 -2.72 -17.06 18.56
N SER A 192 -2.60 -15.73 18.60
CA SER A 192 -2.96 -14.94 19.77
C SER A 192 -4.49 -14.83 19.91
N ASP A 193 -4.99 -14.91 21.14
CA ASP A 193 -6.41 -14.60 21.45
C ASP A 193 -6.74 -13.11 21.30
N VAL A 194 -5.72 -12.25 21.23
CA VAL A 194 -5.89 -10.81 21.05
C VAL A 194 -6.15 -10.48 19.59
N GLN A 195 -7.33 -9.90 19.33
CA GLN A 195 -7.60 -9.27 18.04
C GLN A 195 -6.66 -8.08 17.82
N SER A 196 -5.91 -8.13 16.72
CA SER A 196 -4.88 -7.17 16.36
C SER A 196 -5.23 -6.48 15.05
N CYS A 197 -4.96 -5.19 14.98
CA CYS A 197 -5.04 -4.38 13.77
C CYS A 197 -3.68 -4.25 13.08
N GLY A 198 -2.64 -4.93 13.58
CA GLY A 198 -1.29 -4.90 13.01
C GLY A 198 -0.33 -3.98 13.76
N TYR A 199 0.54 -3.33 13.00
CA TYR A 199 1.66 -2.52 13.51
C TYR A 199 2.63 -3.33 14.38
N LEU A 200 2.91 -4.56 13.94
CA LEU A 200 3.76 -5.48 14.67
C LEU A 200 5.17 -4.92 14.88
N LEU A 201 5.66 -5.08 16.10
CA LEU A 201 7.02 -4.78 16.52
C LEU A 201 7.47 -5.92 17.43
N VAL A 202 8.64 -6.50 17.18
CA VAL A 202 9.06 -7.74 17.85
C VAL A 202 10.45 -7.57 18.45
N GLU A 203 10.57 -7.93 19.73
CA GLU A 203 11.84 -8.20 20.42
C GLU A 203 11.95 -9.68 20.79
N ASP A 204 13.02 -10.08 21.44
CA ASP A 204 13.31 -11.51 21.66
C ASP A 204 12.26 -12.22 22.52
N SER A 205 11.63 -11.52 23.48
CA SER A 205 10.64 -12.11 24.40
C SER A 205 9.22 -11.55 24.25
N ARG A 206 9.01 -10.53 23.41
CA ARG A 206 7.70 -9.86 23.28
C ARG A 206 7.36 -9.47 21.86
N VAL A 207 6.07 -9.54 21.56
CA VAL A 207 5.45 -9.03 20.33
C VAL A 207 4.49 -7.91 20.70
N TYR A 208 4.73 -6.72 20.18
CA TYR A 208 3.87 -5.56 20.36
C TYR A 208 2.94 -5.40 19.15
N CYS A 209 1.69 -5.08 19.40
CA CYS A 209 0.69 -4.80 18.37
C CYS A 209 -0.37 -3.82 18.86
N LEU A 210 -1.18 -3.33 17.93
CA LEU A 210 -2.34 -2.50 18.27
C LEU A 210 -3.60 -3.34 18.27
N ALA A 211 -4.35 -3.29 19.37
CA ALA A 211 -5.63 -3.98 19.51
C ALA A 211 -6.78 -2.99 19.58
N GLN A 212 -7.86 -3.22 18.83
CA GLN A 212 -9.03 -2.35 18.88
C GLN A 212 -9.75 -2.48 20.23
N SER A 213 -10.09 -1.37 20.87
CA SER A 213 -10.80 -1.33 22.17
C SER A 213 -12.19 -0.70 22.11
N GLY A 214 -12.73 -0.56 20.89
CA GLY A 214 -14.07 -0.05 20.60
C GLY A 214 -14.07 1.43 20.17
N ALA A 215 -15.14 1.87 19.49
CA ALA A 215 -15.34 3.26 19.04
C ALA A 215 -14.16 3.90 18.29
N GLY A 216 -13.39 3.11 17.54
CA GLY A 216 -12.23 3.62 16.80
C GLY A 216 -10.99 3.90 17.66
N ARG A 217 -10.93 3.34 18.86
CA ARG A 217 -9.77 3.37 19.75
C ARG A 217 -8.90 2.14 19.60
N PHE A 218 -7.62 2.34 19.89
CA PHE A 218 -6.59 1.32 19.86
C PHE A 218 -5.84 1.32 21.19
N ASP A 219 -5.56 0.13 21.69
CA ASP A 219 -4.68 -0.10 22.83
C ASP A 219 -3.35 -0.62 22.29
N LEU A 220 -2.23 -0.19 22.88
CA LEU A 220 -0.95 -0.86 22.67
C LEU A 220 -0.91 -2.11 23.55
N VAL A 221 -0.60 -3.24 22.94
CA VAL A 221 -0.58 -4.54 23.60
C VAL A 221 0.80 -5.18 23.45
N ALA A 222 1.29 -5.80 24.51
CA ALA A 222 2.40 -6.74 24.45
C ALA A 222 1.92 -8.17 24.65
N LEU A 223 2.37 -9.05 23.77
CA LEU A 223 2.19 -10.49 23.81
C LEU A 223 3.52 -11.15 24.11
N ASP A 224 3.48 -12.31 24.74
CA ASP A 224 4.62 -13.20 24.88
C ASP A 224 5.04 -13.73 23.50
N ALA A 225 6.34 -13.72 23.21
CA ALA A 225 6.85 -14.16 21.90
C ALA A 225 6.81 -15.67 21.71
N ASP A 226 6.81 -16.46 22.79
CA ASP A 226 6.88 -17.92 22.77
C ASP A 226 5.49 -18.55 22.65
N ASP A 227 4.47 -17.97 23.29
CA ASP A 227 3.11 -18.53 23.30
C ASP A 227 1.99 -17.59 22.86
N GLY A 228 2.29 -16.31 22.59
CA GLY A 228 1.31 -15.33 22.11
C GLY A 228 0.32 -14.83 23.16
N LYS A 229 0.50 -15.17 24.45
CA LYS A 229 -0.39 -14.70 25.53
C LYS A 229 -0.23 -13.22 25.80
N LEU A 230 -1.32 -12.58 26.19
CA LEU A 230 -1.33 -11.19 26.63
C LEU A 230 -0.48 -11.00 27.90
N LEU A 231 0.58 -10.20 27.82
CA LEU A 231 1.40 -9.80 28.96
C LEU A 231 0.84 -8.53 29.61
N TRP A 232 0.59 -7.50 28.80
CA TRP A 232 0.02 -6.24 29.26
C TRP A 232 -0.71 -5.51 28.14
N ARG A 233 -1.56 -4.55 28.54
CA ARG A 233 -2.34 -3.69 27.65
C ARG A 233 -2.34 -2.26 28.18
N HIS A 234 -1.83 -1.33 27.40
CA HIS A 234 -1.88 0.10 27.68
C HIS A 234 -3.06 0.73 26.93
N ARG A 235 -4.03 1.27 27.69
CA ARG A 235 -5.22 1.93 27.15
C ARG A 235 -5.09 3.44 27.31
N GLU A 236 -5.34 4.20 26.25
CA GLU A 236 -5.48 5.64 26.36
C GLU A 236 -6.91 5.99 26.84
N GLU A 237 -7.00 6.70 27.96
CA GLU A 237 -8.26 7.20 28.51
C GLU A 237 -8.68 8.50 27.81
N ARG A 238 -9.14 8.41 26.56
CA ARG A 238 -9.81 9.54 25.88
C ARG A 238 -11.23 9.20 25.50
N ALA A 239 -12.13 10.15 25.79
CA ALA A 239 -13.57 9.95 25.72
C ALA A 239 -14.08 9.81 24.28
N ASP A 240 -13.70 10.68 23.32
CA ASP A 240 -14.65 10.96 22.22
C ASP A 240 -14.10 11.13 20.78
N LYS A 241 -12.96 10.55 20.38
CA LYS A 241 -12.49 10.62 18.97
C LYS A 241 -11.86 9.34 18.43
N LEU A 242 -11.94 9.18 17.10
CA LEU A 242 -11.14 8.24 16.31
C LEU A 242 -9.66 8.52 16.57
N GLN A 243 -8.91 7.51 17.03
CA GLN A 243 -7.47 7.61 17.22
C GLN A 243 -6.74 7.26 15.92
N SER A 244 -5.64 7.96 15.67
CA SER A 244 -4.69 7.65 14.60
C SER A 244 -3.34 7.26 15.23
N PRO A 245 -3.20 6.00 15.66
CA PRO A 245 -1.95 5.52 16.24
C PRO A 245 -0.91 5.23 15.17
N CYS A 246 0.35 5.35 15.54
CA CYS A 246 1.48 4.89 14.74
C CYS A 246 2.06 3.58 15.27
N ARG A 247 2.95 2.96 14.49
CA ARG A 247 3.79 1.86 14.98
C ARG A 247 4.61 2.35 16.17
N ALA A 248 4.69 1.53 17.22
CA ALA A 248 5.57 1.79 18.35
C ALA A 248 7.05 1.63 17.95
N SER A 249 7.94 2.17 18.77
CA SER A 249 9.40 2.12 18.60
C SER A 249 10.07 1.66 19.89
N LEU A 250 11.02 0.73 19.79
CA LEU A 250 11.82 0.28 20.92
C LEU A 250 12.96 1.27 21.19
N LEU A 251 13.24 1.50 22.47
CA LEU A 251 14.37 2.29 22.94
C LEU A 251 15.31 1.44 23.80
N PRO A 252 16.57 1.87 24.02
CA PRO A 252 17.44 1.23 24.99
C PRO A 252 16.81 1.17 26.38
N GLY A 253 17.16 0.12 27.14
CA GLY A 253 16.59 -0.10 28.48
C GLY A 253 15.12 -0.52 28.42
N ASP A 254 14.38 -0.36 29.51
CA ASP A 254 12.99 -0.81 29.62
C ASP A 254 11.98 0.19 29.03
N ARG A 255 12.15 0.59 27.76
CA ARG A 255 11.38 1.69 27.15
C ARG A 255 10.82 1.37 25.78
N ILE A 256 9.54 1.69 25.60
CA ILE A 256 8.84 1.67 24.32
C ILE A 256 8.08 2.98 24.14
N CYS A 257 8.26 3.59 22.97
CA CYS A 257 7.56 4.81 22.61
C CYS A 257 6.41 4.48 21.66
N TRP A 258 5.25 5.06 21.94
CA TRP A 258 4.07 4.97 21.09
C TRP A 258 3.46 6.36 20.88
N THR A 259 3.17 6.69 19.64
CA THR A 259 2.51 7.95 19.29
C THR A 259 1.07 7.68 18.86
N ALA A 260 0.15 8.38 19.51
CA ALA A 260 -1.27 8.33 19.23
C ALA A 260 -1.79 9.77 19.14
N ASP A 261 -2.35 10.12 17.98
CA ASP A 261 -2.81 11.47 17.67
C ASP A 261 -1.71 12.53 17.87
N LYS A 262 -1.86 13.36 18.90
CA LYS A 262 -0.95 14.45 19.28
C LYS A 262 -0.13 14.14 20.53
N THR A 263 -0.21 12.90 21.01
CA THR A 263 0.38 12.49 22.28
C THR A 263 1.50 11.50 22.02
N VAL A 264 2.64 11.74 22.68
CA VAL A 264 3.76 10.83 22.78
C VAL A 264 3.67 10.13 24.12
N HIS A 265 3.63 8.81 24.09
CA HIS A 265 3.63 7.95 25.27
C HIS A 265 4.96 7.23 25.36
N MET A 266 5.68 7.43 26.46
CA MET A 266 6.83 6.60 26.81
C MET A 266 6.40 5.62 27.90
N LEU A 267 6.49 4.33 27.61
CA LEU A 267 5.99 3.26 28.46
C LEU A 267 7.13 2.31 28.83
N SER A 268 6.98 1.65 29.98
CA SER A 268 7.78 0.50 30.38
C SER A 268 7.47 -0.70 29.48
N ARG A 269 8.49 -1.43 29.03
CA ARG A 269 8.29 -2.66 28.23
C ARG A 269 7.90 -3.84 29.12
N ALA A 270 8.28 -3.81 30.38
CA ALA A 270 8.00 -4.87 31.34
C ALA A 270 6.49 -5.01 31.59
N ASP A 271 5.78 -3.89 31.78
CA ASP A 271 4.40 -3.87 32.27
C ASP A 271 3.46 -2.89 31.55
N GLY A 272 3.95 -2.09 30.60
CA GLY A 272 3.15 -1.09 29.88
C GLY A 272 2.79 0.14 30.70
N ALA A 273 3.39 0.32 31.90
CA ALA A 273 3.17 1.49 32.73
C ALA A 273 3.75 2.76 32.08
N PRO A 274 3.07 3.91 32.16
CA PRO A 274 3.59 5.16 31.63
C PRO A 274 4.79 5.64 32.44
N ILE A 275 5.93 5.86 31.78
CA ILE A 275 7.10 6.54 32.33
C ILE A 275 6.84 8.05 32.26
N TRP A 276 6.45 8.53 31.08
CA TRP A 276 5.97 9.90 30.88
C TRP A 276 5.02 9.95 29.69
N THR A 277 4.23 11.02 29.62
CA THR A 277 3.30 11.27 28.51
C THR A 277 3.28 12.75 28.21
N ARG A 278 3.44 13.10 26.92
CA ARG A 278 3.52 14.49 26.47
C ARG A 278 2.56 14.74 25.32
N SER A 279 1.60 15.63 25.52
CA SER A 279 0.78 16.16 24.43
C SER A 279 1.54 17.31 23.75
N ILE A 280 1.67 17.25 22.43
CA ILE A 280 2.18 18.35 21.62
C ILE A 280 0.97 19.26 21.27
N PRO A 281 1.05 20.58 21.52
CA PRO A 281 -0.11 21.46 21.50
C PRO A 281 -0.70 21.78 20.12
N ASP A 282 0.05 21.56 19.02
CA ASP A 282 -0.40 21.90 17.66
C ASP A 282 -1.36 20.87 17.03
N GLU A 283 -2.23 21.33 16.10
CA GLU A 283 -3.24 20.51 15.41
C GLU A 283 -2.66 19.57 14.35
N GLY A 284 -1.72 18.69 14.71
CA GLY A 284 -1.11 17.76 13.79
C GLY A 284 -1.02 16.36 14.37
N MET A 285 -1.41 15.37 13.56
CA MET A 285 -1.09 13.97 13.84
C MET A 285 0.43 13.81 13.88
N LEU A 286 0.92 13.11 14.90
CA LEU A 286 2.33 12.78 15.04
C LEU A 286 2.70 11.61 14.14
N SER A 287 3.93 11.64 13.63
CA SER A 287 4.57 10.50 13.01
C SER A 287 4.86 9.40 14.04
N ALA A 288 5.24 8.21 13.56
CA ALA A 288 5.96 7.25 14.39
C ALA A 288 7.22 7.93 14.97
N ALA A 289 7.54 7.62 16.22
CA ALA A 289 8.73 8.17 16.85
C ALA A 289 9.99 7.43 16.39
N VAL A 290 11.09 8.15 16.23
CA VAL A 290 12.40 7.56 15.93
C VAL A 290 13.34 7.91 17.06
N ALA A 291 13.93 6.89 17.69
CA ALA A 291 14.90 7.08 18.76
C ALA A 291 16.32 6.93 18.23
N VAL A 292 17.18 7.87 18.62
CA VAL A 292 18.63 7.83 18.41
C VAL A 292 19.27 8.14 19.75
N ASP A 293 19.92 7.15 20.35
CA ASP A 293 20.45 7.23 21.72
C ASP A 293 19.34 7.64 22.72
N ASP A 294 19.53 8.76 23.42
CA ASP A 294 18.56 9.34 24.36
C ASP A 294 17.63 10.40 23.73
N ALA A 295 17.78 10.67 22.42
CA ALA A 295 16.93 11.59 21.69
C ALA A 295 15.77 10.87 21.01
N LEU A 296 14.55 11.38 21.19
CA LEU A 296 13.34 10.89 20.56
C LEU A 296 12.78 11.94 19.60
N TYR A 297 12.73 11.60 18.32
CA TYR A 297 12.24 12.46 17.25
C TYR A 297 10.80 12.11 16.87
N VAL A 298 9.92 13.11 16.88
CA VAL A 298 8.55 13.01 16.36
C VAL A 298 8.25 14.22 15.50
N ALA A 299 7.52 14.03 14.41
CA ALA A 299 7.15 15.12 13.51
C ALA A 299 5.64 15.22 13.36
N ASN A 300 5.14 16.42 13.10
CA ASN A 300 3.79 16.65 12.61
C ASN A 300 3.83 17.60 11.40
N ALA A 301 2.68 18.03 10.90
CA ALA A 301 2.58 18.95 9.76
C ALA A 301 3.24 20.33 10.00
N PHE A 302 3.53 20.70 11.25
CA PHE A 302 4.01 22.02 11.64
C PHE A 302 5.47 22.03 12.12
N GLY A 303 6.05 20.87 12.41
CA GLY A 303 7.44 20.83 12.85
C GLY A 303 7.96 19.45 13.24
N LEU A 304 9.27 19.43 13.49
CA LEU A 304 10.02 18.32 14.06
C LEU A 304 10.33 18.64 15.53
N TYR A 305 10.05 17.70 16.41
CA TYR A 305 10.31 17.79 17.83
C TYR A 305 11.39 16.78 18.21
N CYS A 306 12.37 17.23 18.98
CA CYS A 306 13.35 16.38 19.65
C CYS A 306 13.01 16.38 21.14
N LEU A 307 12.66 15.22 21.68
CA LEU A 307 12.32 15.01 23.08
C LEU A 307 13.44 14.23 23.75
N ASP A 308 13.61 14.43 25.04
CA ASP A 308 14.46 13.55 25.86
C ASP A 308 13.69 12.24 26.10
N ALA A 309 14.32 11.10 25.83
CA ALA A 309 13.68 9.81 26.00
C ALA A 309 13.48 9.44 27.49
N ALA A 310 14.30 9.99 28.38
CA ALA A 310 14.23 9.74 29.81
C ALA A 310 13.24 10.65 30.55
N THR A 311 12.97 11.88 30.06
CA THR A 311 12.11 12.87 30.75
C THR A 311 11.16 13.65 29.85
#